data_AF-X1CS52-F1
#
_entry.id   AF-X1CS52-F1
#
_cell.length_a   1.000
_cell.length_b   1.000
_cell.length_c   1.000
_cell.angle_alpha   90.00
_cell.angle_beta   90.00
_cell.angle_gamma   90.00
#
_symmetry.space_group_name_H-M   'P 1'
#
loop_
_entity.id
_entity.type
_entity.pdbx_description
1 polymer ?
#
loop_
_entity_poly.entity_id
_entity_poly.type
_entity_poly.pdbx_seq_one_letter_code
_entity_poly.pdbx_strand_id
1 'polypeptide(L)'
;EEKLLAQNAQHQDWECTEELMKTTAGGNALYMHCLPADISDVSCKKGEVAATVFDRYRRELYREAGYKPYIIAAMIYLSKVKNPAAKLSGQVEKSWKRKL
;
A
#
# COMPACT_ATOMS: atom_id res chain seq x y z
N GLU A 1 17.18 -21.58 4.26
CA GLU A 1 17.10 -20.35 3.46
C GLU A 1 17.62 -20.55 2.04
N GLU A 2 18.86 -20.99 1.85
CA GLU A 2 19.49 -21.19 0.52
C GLU A 2 18.64 -21.98 -0.50
N LYS A 3 18.03 -23.10 -0.09
CA LYS A 3 17.15 -23.89 -0.97
C LYS A 3 15.93 -23.11 -1.48
N LEU A 4 15.34 -22.26 -0.63
CA LEU A 4 14.19 -21.44 -0.99
C LEU A 4 14.61 -20.25 -1.86
N LEU A 5 15.77 -19.64 -1.58
CA LEU A 5 16.31 -18.59 -2.45
C LEU A 5 16.64 -19.13 -3.85
N ALA A 6 17.18 -20.34 -3.94
CA ALA A 6 17.43 -21.02 -5.21
C ALA A 6 16.13 -21.34 -5.97
N GLN A 7 15.04 -21.64 -5.25
CA GLN A 7 13.72 -21.82 -5.83
C GLN A 7 13.16 -20.48 -6.35
N ASN A 8 13.21 -19.40 -5.54
CA ASN A 8 12.75 -18.07 -5.95
C ASN A 8 13.47 -17.58 -7.21
N ALA A 9 14.76 -17.90 -7.36
CA ALA A 9 15.54 -17.54 -8.54
C ALA A 9 15.03 -18.20 -9.85
N GLN A 10 14.24 -19.26 -9.77
CA GLN A 10 13.61 -19.91 -10.93
C GLN A 10 12.33 -19.19 -11.38
N HIS A 11 11.84 -18.22 -10.59
CA HIS A 11 10.57 -17.51 -10.81
C HIS A 11 10.78 -15.99 -10.96
N GLN A 12 11.94 -15.58 -11.48
CA GLN A 12 12.26 -14.15 -11.72
C GLN A 12 11.46 -13.52 -12.88
N ASP A 13 10.57 -14.28 -13.51
CA ASP A 13 9.55 -13.82 -14.46
C ASP A 13 8.29 -13.30 -13.77
N TRP A 14 8.14 -13.51 -12.46
CA TRP A 14 6.99 -13.04 -11.67
C TRP A 14 7.16 -11.59 -11.25
N GLU A 15 7.14 -10.72 -12.25
CA GLU A 15 7.26 -9.27 -12.10
C GLU A 15 6.01 -8.58 -12.64
N CYS A 16 5.51 -7.56 -11.95
CA CYS A 16 4.43 -6.71 -12.44
C CYS A 16 4.97 -5.74 -13.51
N THR A 17 4.90 -6.17 -14.78
CA THR A 17 5.38 -5.42 -15.94
C THR A 17 4.27 -4.65 -16.66
N GLU A 18 4.64 -3.77 -17.60
CA GLU A 18 3.69 -3.07 -18.46
C GLU A 18 2.89 -4.02 -19.35
N GLU A 19 3.51 -5.11 -19.80
CA GLU A 19 2.86 -6.16 -20.60
C GLU A 19 1.72 -6.80 -19.80
N LEU A 20 1.98 -7.16 -18.54
CA LEU A 20 0.93 -7.70 -17.66
C LEU A 20 -0.15 -6.64 -17.39
N MET A 21 0.24 -5.40 -17.10
CA MET A 21 -0.72 -4.31 -16.83
C MET A 21 -1.66 -4.07 -18.00
N LYS A 22 -1.20 -4.18 -19.26
CA LYS A 22 -2.05 -4.07 -20.46
C LYS A 22 -3.14 -5.14 -20.56
N THR A 23 -2.92 -6.32 -19.98
CA THR A 23 -3.91 -7.41 -19.98
C THR A 23 -5.00 -7.24 -18.92
N THR A 24 -4.83 -6.27 -18.01
CA THR A 24 -5.83 -5.99 -16.97
C THR A 24 -7.07 -5.29 -17.55
N ALA A 25 -8.14 -5.21 -16.75
CA ALA A 25 -9.35 -4.48 -17.15
C ALA A 25 -9.01 -3.02 -17.51
N GLY A 26 -9.28 -2.64 -18.76
CA GLY A 26 -8.95 -1.31 -19.29
C GLY A 26 -7.44 -1.04 -19.47
N GLY A 27 -6.59 -2.06 -19.27
CA GLY A 27 -5.13 -1.92 -19.34
C GLY A 27 -4.53 -1.02 -18.25
N ASN A 28 -5.30 -0.71 -17.20
CA ASN A 28 -4.97 0.32 -16.23
C ASN A 28 -5.49 0.00 -14.82
N ALA A 29 -5.58 -1.29 -14.46
CA ALA A 29 -5.99 -1.69 -13.12
C ALA A 29 -5.19 -0.97 -12.03
N LEU A 30 -5.83 -0.70 -10.90
CA LEU A 30 -5.18 -0.03 -9.77
C LEU A 30 -4.10 -0.95 -9.19
N TYR A 31 -2.84 -0.60 -9.41
CA TYR A 31 -1.71 -1.26 -8.77
C TYR A 31 -1.67 -0.89 -7.28
N MET A 32 -1.57 -1.90 -6.42
CA MET A 32 -1.51 -1.76 -4.95
C MET A 32 -0.28 -2.50 -4.42
N HIS A 33 0.39 -1.90 -3.43
CA HIS A 33 1.55 -2.50 -2.77
C HIS A 33 1.79 -1.83 -1.41
N CYS A 34 2.13 -2.63 -0.40
CA CYS A 34 2.13 -2.16 0.99
C CYS A 34 3.34 -1.30 1.39
N LEU A 35 4.36 -1.26 0.52
CA LEU A 35 5.66 -0.57 0.62
C LEU A 35 6.60 -1.10 1.74
N PRO A 36 7.93 -1.10 1.51
CA PRO A 36 8.60 -0.81 0.23
C PRO A 36 8.33 -1.93 -0.79
N ALA A 37 8.39 -1.60 -2.09
CA ALA A 37 8.38 -2.57 -3.17
C ALA A 37 9.81 -2.80 -3.66
N ASP A 38 10.11 -4.00 -4.13
CA ASP A 38 11.34 -4.28 -4.86
C ASP A 38 11.17 -3.86 -6.33
N ILE A 39 11.74 -2.71 -6.68
CA ILE A 39 11.58 -2.08 -7.99
C ILE A 39 12.78 -2.46 -8.86
N SER A 40 12.51 -3.12 -9.98
CA SER A 40 13.53 -3.52 -10.95
C SER A 40 14.31 -2.32 -11.46
N ASP A 41 15.64 -2.47 -11.48
CA ASP A 41 16.65 -1.48 -11.87
C ASP A 41 16.67 -0.19 -11.03
N VAL A 42 15.97 -0.16 -9.89
CA VAL A 42 15.98 0.97 -8.94
C VAL A 42 16.45 0.53 -7.56
N SER A 43 15.72 -0.37 -6.89
CA SER A 43 16.12 -0.90 -5.57
C SER A 43 16.85 -2.24 -5.67
N CYS A 44 16.65 -2.98 -6.76
CA CYS A 44 17.30 -4.26 -7.02
C CYS A 44 17.39 -4.53 -8.53
N LYS A 45 18.20 -5.51 -8.95
CA LYS A 45 18.38 -5.84 -10.38
C LYS A 45 17.12 -6.44 -11.02
N LYS A 46 16.37 -7.24 -10.27
CA LYS A 46 15.09 -7.82 -10.66
C LYS A 46 14.21 -7.91 -9.42
N GLY A 47 13.04 -7.32 -9.49
CA GLY A 47 12.13 -7.19 -8.36
C GLY A 47 10.71 -7.61 -8.69
N GLU A 48 9.79 -7.08 -7.88
CA GLU A 48 8.36 -7.38 -7.91
C GLU A 48 7.62 -6.54 -8.97
N VAL A 49 8.14 -5.37 -9.35
CA VAL A 49 7.46 -4.42 -10.23
C VAL A 49 8.43 -3.60 -11.08
N ALA A 50 8.05 -3.36 -12.33
CA ALA A 50 8.78 -2.49 -13.23
C ALA A 50 8.71 -1.02 -12.77
N ALA A 51 9.82 -0.28 -12.92
CA ALA A 51 9.90 1.12 -12.50
C ALA A 51 8.79 2.01 -13.08
N THR A 52 8.41 1.82 -14.35
CA THR A 52 7.36 2.62 -15.01
C THR A 52 5.96 2.35 -14.45
N VAL A 53 5.67 1.09 -14.07
CA VAL A 53 4.41 0.72 -13.43
C VAL A 53 4.35 1.33 -12.03
N PHE A 54 5.41 1.17 -11.23
CA PHE A 54 5.48 1.75 -9.89
C PHE A 54 5.30 3.28 -9.92
N ASP A 55 6.01 3.96 -10.82
CA ASP A 55 5.99 5.42 -10.93
C ASP A 55 4.62 5.97 -11.34
N ARG A 56 3.90 5.25 -12.21
CA ARG A 56 2.55 5.61 -12.63
C ARG A 56 1.55 5.62 -11.47
N TYR A 57 1.69 4.71 -10.51
CA TYR A 57 0.78 4.55 -9.35
C TYR A 57 1.36 5.06 -8.02
N ARG A 58 2.52 5.74 -8.03
CA ARG A 58 3.23 6.17 -6.81
C ARG A 58 2.34 6.99 -5.87
N ARG A 59 1.51 7.88 -6.41
CA ARG A 59 0.60 8.73 -5.61
C ARG A 59 -0.46 7.88 -4.91
N GLU A 60 -1.03 6.92 -5.62
CA GLU A 60 -2.04 6.00 -5.12
C GLU A 60 -1.45 5.09 -4.03
N LEU A 61 -0.24 4.56 -4.22
CA LEU A 61 0.49 3.76 -3.22
C LEU A 61 0.77 4.55 -1.94
N TYR A 62 1.17 5.82 -2.05
CA TYR A 62 1.40 6.66 -0.87
C TYR A 62 0.10 7.01 -0.15
N ARG A 63 -0.98 7.21 -0.91
CA ARG A 63 -2.32 7.37 -0.34
C ARG A 63 -2.79 6.10 0.36
N GLU A 64 -2.57 4.92 -0.24
CA GLU A 64 -2.86 3.60 0.35
C GLU A 64 -2.16 3.46 1.72
N ALA A 65 -0.85 3.69 1.77
CA ALA A 65 -0.08 3.62 3.01
C ALA A 65 -0.56 4.64 4.06
N GLY A 66 -1.01 5.81 3.62
CA GLY A 66 -1.58 6.86 4.46
C GLY A 66 -2.84 6.45 5.25
N TYR A 67 -3.53 5.38 4.86
CA TYR A 67 -4.67 4.86 5.62
C TYR A 67 -4.27 4.03 6.84
N LYS A 68 -3.08 3.38 6.85
CA LYS A 68 -2.64 2.48 7.93
C LYS A 68 -2.73 3.13 9.33
N PRO A 69 -2.26 4.38 9.56
CA PRO A 69 -2.36 5.02 10.88
C PRO A 69 -3.81 5.20 11.37
N TYR A 70 -4.74 5.55 10.47
CA TYR A 70 -6.14 5.75 10.82
C TYR A 70 -6.86 4.44 11.14
N ILE A 71 -6.52 3.36 10.43
CA ILE A 71 -7.08 2.02 10.72
C ILE A 71 -6.62 1.54 12.10
N ILE A 72 -5.33 1.69 12.44
CA ILE A 72 -4.82 1.35 13.78
C ILE A 72 -5.52 2.20 14.85
N ALA A 73 -5.68 3.51 14.62
CA ALA A 73 -6.40 4.40 15.52
C ALA A 73 -7.86 3.97 15.70
N ALA A 74 -8.55 3.56 14.63
CA ALA A 74 -9.91 3.04 14.70
C ALA A 74 -10.00 1.75 15.52
N MET A 75 -9.06 0.81 15.33
CA MET A 75 -8.98 -0.43 16.13
C MET A 75 -8.84 -0.12 17.63
N ILE A 76 -7.89 0.77 17.98
CA ILE A 76 -7.69 1.21 19.36
C ILE A 76 -8.97 1.86 19.91
N TYR A 77 -9.56 2.78 19.15
CA TYR A 77 -10.74 3.54 19.57
C TYR A 77 -11.96 2.64 19.84
N LEU A 78 -12.24 1.69 18.94
CA LEU A 78 -13.31 0.71 19.10
C LEU A 78 -13.09 -0.20 20.32
N SER A 79 -11.84 -0.52 20.67
CA SER A 79 -11.53 -1.34 21.85
C SER A 79 -11.67 -0.59 23.18
N LYS A 80 -11.64 0.76 23.17
CA LYS A 80 -11.62 1.59 24.39
C LYS A 80 -12.87 2.42 24.61
N VAL A 81 -13.71 2.61 23.60
CA VAL A 81 -14.87 3.50 23.66
C VAL A 81 -16.16 2.72 23.45
N LYS A 82 -16.98 2.61 24.51
CA LYS A 82 -18.24 1.84 24.50
C LYS A 82 -19.23 2.31 23.43
N ASN A 83 -19.35 3.62 23.20
CA ASN A 83 -20.17 4.21 22.14
C ASN A 83 -19.30 5.13 21.26
N PRO A 84 -18.60 4.57 20.26
CA PRO A 84 -17.60 5.29 19.47
C PRO A 84 -18.21 6.42 18.64
N ALA A 85 -19.40 6.21 18.08
CA ALA A 85 -20.11 7.20 17.26
C ALA A 85 -20.49 8.45 18.08
N ALA A 86 -21.16 8.28 19.23
CA ALA A 86 -21.54 9.42 20.08
C ALA A 86 -20.32 10.20 20.58
N LYS A 87 -19.25 9.50 20.95
CA LYS A 87 -18.00 10.14 21.41
C LYS A 87 -17.33 10.94 20.30
N LEU A 88 -17.36 10.45 19.06
CA LEU A 88 -16.76 11.15 17.91
C LEU A 88 -17.56 12.40 17.55
N SER A 89 -18.89 12.32 17.48
CA SER A 89 -19.76 13.47 17.23
C SER A 89 -19.51 14.60 18.25
N GLY A 90 -19.45 14.26 19.53
CA GLY A 90 -19.15 15.25 20.58
C GLY A 90 -17.73 15.82 20.54
N GLN A 91 -16.77 15.17 19.87
CA GLN A 91 -15.43 15.74 19.63
C GLN A 91 -15.44 16.73 18.46
N VAL A 92 -16.20 16.44 17.41
CA VAL A 92 -16.37 17.34 16.25
C VAL A 92 -17.00 18.66 16.69
N GLU A 93 -18.06 18.61 17.51
CA GLU A 93 -18.73 19.80 18.06
C GLU A 93 -17.78 20.69 18.87
N LYS A 94 -16.82 20.09 19.60
CA LYS A 94 -15.83 20.84 20.39
C LYS A 94 -14.78 21.56 19.53
N SER A 95 -14.64 21.19 18.25
CA SER A 95 -13.80 21.87 17.26
C SER A 95 -12.33 22.11 17.69
N TRP A 96 -11.74 21.16 18.42
CA TRP A 96 -10.35 21.29 18.87
C TRP A 96 -9.37 21.39 17.70
N LYS A 97 -8.57 22.45 17.69
CA LYS A 97 -7.59 22.69 16.65
C LYS A 97 -6.32 21.88 16.91
N ARG A 98 -6.05 20.92 16.02
CA ARG A 98 -4.73 20.30 15.92
C ARG A 98 -3.73 21.34 15.42
N LYS A 99 -2.64 21.59 16.15
CA LYS A 99 -1.51 22.34 15.60
C LYS A 99 -0.80 21.45 14.58
N LEU A 100 -0.62 21.99 13.38
CA LEU A 100 0.17 21.40 12.31
C LEU A 100 1.63 21.85 12.46
#